data_AF-W4UWB2-F1
#
_entry.id   AF-W4UWB2-F1
#
_cell.length_a   1.000
_cell.length_b   1.000
_cell.length_c   1.000
_cell.angle_alpha   90.00
_cell.angle_beta   90.00
_cell.angle_gamma   90.00
#
_symmetry.space_group_name_H-M   'P 1'
#
loop_
_entity.id
_entity.type
_entity.pdbx_description
1 polymer ?
#
loop_
_entity_poly.entity_id
_entity_poly.type
_entity_poly.pdbx_seq_one_letter_code
_entity_poly.pdbx_strand_id
1 'polypeptide(L)'
;MRKYLCMTFALLALAMGRADAQRCLPGMKGVQLTADMTDGFYNHFNRNDAGFAFGLSVSACIKGGNQWIFGGEILQRYYPYRSTRIPLAQYTGEAGYYYNFFSDPKKMFFLNIGGSAWQAMNR
;
A
#
# COMPACT_ATOMS: atom_id res chain seq x y z
N MET A 1 -29.71 5.09 -22.29
CA MET A 1 -28.23 4.95 -22.20
C MET A 1 -27.57 6.23 -21.66
N ARG A 2 -27.50 7.35 -22.41
CA ARG A 2 -26.80 8.60 -21.98
C ARG A 2 -27.27 9.21 -20.65
N LYS A 3 -28.58 9.25 -20.37
CA LYS A 3 -29.14 9.87 -19.16
C LYS A 3 -28.73 9.17 -17.86
N TYR A 4 -28.60 7.84 -17.88
CA TYR A 4 -28.14 7.04 -16.73
C TYR A 4 -26.63 7.21 -16.47
N LEU A 5 -25.86 7.43 -17.53
CA LEU A 5 -24.44 7.75 -17.46
C LEU A 5 -24.20 9.13 -16.82
N CYS A 6 -25.03 10.12 -17.15
CA CYS A 6 -25.00 11.43 -16.50
C CYS A 6 -25.40 11.35 -15.02
N MET A 7 -26.44 10.58 -14.68
CA MET A 7 -26.89 10.37 -13.30
C MET A 7 -25.82 9.66 -12.44
N THR A 8 -25.15 8.64 -12.98
CA THR A 8 -24.07 7.94 -12.28
C THR A 8 -22.86 8.85 -12.06
N PHE A 9 -22.45 9.62 -13.07
CA PHE A 9 -21.40 10.64 -12.90
C PHE A 9 -21.76 11.71 -11.87
N ALA A 10 -23.02 12.19 -11.87
CA ALA A 10 -23.48 13.17 -10.90
C ALA A 10 -23.49 12.63 -9.46
N LEU A 11 -23.88 11.36 -9.27
CA LEU A 11 -23.82 10.69 -7.96
C LEU A 11 -22.36 10.53 -7.48
N LEU A 12 -21.45 10.10 -8.36
CA LEU A 12 -20.03 9.98 -8.01
C LEU A 12 -19.42 11.34 -7.64
N ALA A 13 -19.75 12.39 -8.39
CA ALA A 13 -19.27 13.74 -8.11
C ALA A 13 -19.77 14.28 -6.76
N LEU A 14 -21.02 13.98 -6.38
CA LEU A 14 -21.57 14.33 -5.07
C LEU A 14 -20.91 13.54 -3.92
N ALA A 15 -20.49 12.30 -4.17
CA ALA A 15 -19.79 11.46 -3.19
C ALA A 15 -18.33 11.86 -2.97
N MET A 16 -17.68 12.55 -3.94
CA MET A 16 -16.29 13.03 -3.85
C MET A 16 -16.12 14.36 -3.07
N GLY A 17 -17.15 14.84 -2.36
CA GLY A 17 -17.17 16.16 -1.72
C GLY A 17 -16.26 16.35 -0.50
N ARG A 18 -15.47 15.34 -0.09
CA ARG A 18 -14.47 15.48 0.99
C ARG A 18 -13.17 14.77 0.65
N ALA A 19 -12.30 15.49 -0.05
CA ALA A 19 -10.88 15.18 -0.03
C ALA A 19 -10.28 15.81 1.24
N ASP A 20 -10.42 15.13 2.38
CA ASP A 20 -9.59 15.46 3.54
C ASP A 20 -8.14 15.17 3.14
N ALA A 21 -7.36 16.21 2.85
CA ALA A 21 -5.92 16.06 2.70
C ALA A 21 -5.39 15.48 4.02
N GLN A 22 -4.88 14.25 3.97
CA GLN A 22 -4.46 13.50 5.15
C GLN A 22 -3.23 14.15 5.80
N ARG A 23 -3.45 15.22 6.56
CA ARG A 23 -2.49 15.76 7.52
C ARG A 23 -2.39 14.71 8.62
N CYS A 24 -1.22 14.16 8.93
CA CYS A 24 -0.99 13.20 10.02
C CYS A 24 -1.36 13.77 11.41
N LEU A 25 -2.64 14.08 11.63
CA LEU A 25 -3.18 14.64 12.86
C LEU A 25 -3.40 13.49 13.86
N PRO A 26 -3.29 13.79 15.16
CA PRO A 26 -3.57 12.81 16.20
C PRO A 26 -4.94 12.14 16.00
N GLY A 27 -4.96 10.82 15.83
CA GLY A 27 -6.18 10.02 15.65
C GLY A 27 -6.51 9.65 14.21
N MET A 28 -5.75 10.13 13.22
CA MET A 28 -5.95 9.74 11.83
C MET A 28 -5.33 8.37 11.54
N LYS A 29 -6.07 7.53 10.83
CA LYS A 29 -5.62 6.23 10.33
C LYS A 29 -5.53 6.29 8.81
N GLY A 30 -4.44 5.83 8.24
CA GLY A 30 -4.25 5.64 6.81
C GLY A 30 -4.28 4.15 6.48
N VAL A 31 -4.87 3.81 5.35
CA VAL A 31 -4.75 2.47 4.77
C VAL A 31 -4.12 2.67 3.39
N GLN A 32 -2.99 2.03 3.16
CA GLN A 32 -2.27 1.99 1.90
C GLN A 32 -2.44 0.59 1.31
N LEU A 33 -2.94 0.54 0.09
CA LEU A 33 -3.02 -0.67 -0.70
C LEU A 33 -2.08 -0.50 -1.88
N THR A 34 -1.13 -1.42 -1.99
CA THR A 34 -0.10 -1.44 -3.04
C THR A 34 -0.34 -2.66 -3.90
N ALA A 35 -0.29 -2.51 -5.22
CA ALA A 35 -0.36 -3.64 -6.14
C ALA A 35 0.63 -3.40 -7.26
N ASP A 36 1.58 -4.31 -7.43
CA ASP A 36 2.65 -4.22 -8.41
C ASP A 36 2.74 -5.50 -9.25
N MET A 37 3.28 -5.35 -10.46
CA MET A 37 3.59 -6.46 -11.35
C MET A 37 5.10 -6.70 -11.30
N THR A 38 5.50 -7.90 -10.94
CA THR A 38 6.90 -8.32 -10.89
C THR A 38 7.21 -9.15 -12.14
N ASP A 39 8.42 -9.09 -12.69
CA ASP A 39 8.84 -9.85 -13.89
C ASP A 39 8.10 -9.52 -15.21
N GLY A 40 7.52 -8.32 -15.28
CA GLY A 40 7.08 -7.69 -16.53
C GLY A 40 5.57 -7.60 -16.71
N PHE A 41 5.15 -6.93 -17.78
CA PHE A 41 3.73 -6.75 -18.09
C PHE A 41 3.11 -8.04 -18.62
N TYR A 42 1.86 -8.28 -18.24
CA TYR A 42 1.09 -9.41 -18.74
C TYR A 42 0.92 -9.28 -20.26
N ASN A 43 1.62 -10.12 -21.02
CA ASN A 43 1.55 -10.17 -22.48
C ASN A 43 1.33 -11.61 -22.93
N HIS A 44 0.70 -11.83 -24.09
CA HIS A 44 0.36 -13.17 -24.60
C HIS A 44 1.57 -14.10 -24.70
N PHE A 45 2.75 -13.54 -24.98
CA PHE A 45 4.05 -14.23 -25.03
C PHE A 45 4.74 -14.36 -23.66
N ASN A 46 4.51 -13.43 -22.73
CA ASN A 46 5.16 -13.36 -21.41
C ASN A 46 4.24 -13.83 -20.26
N ARG A 47 3.18 -14.58 -20.61
CA ARG A 47 2.16 -15.11 -19.69
C ARG A 47 2.72 -15.98 -18.57
N ASN A 48 3.94 -16.46 -18.75
CA ASN A 48 4.51 -17.51 -17.92
C ASN A 48 5.45 -17.00 -16.82
N ASP A 49 5.92 -15.76 -16.94
CA ASP A 49 6.91 -15.16 -16.04
C ASP A 49 6.34 -14.01 -15.20
N ALA A 50 5.14 -13.50 -15.54
CA ALA A 50 4.52 -12.39 -14.81
C ALA A 50 4.18 -12.77 -13.36
N GLY A 51 4.95 -12.24 -12.42
CA GLY A 51 4.67 -12.25 -10.99
C GLY A 51 3.77 -11.09 -10.58
N PHE A 52 3.12 -11.23 -9.43
CA PHE A 52 2.25 -10.21 -8.86
C PHE A 52 2.66 -9.96 -7.41
N ALA A 53 2.72 -8.69 -7.01
CA ALA A 53 2.91 -8.28 -5.64
C ALA A 53 1.68 -7.54 -5.17
N PHE A 54 1.20 -7.85 -3.97
CA PHE A 54 0.08 -7.18 -3.34
C PHE A 54 0.46 -6.83 -1.90
N GLY A 55 0.39 -5.55 -1.56
CA GLY A 55 0.69 -5.03 -0.24
C GLY A 55 -0.54 -4.36 0.38
N LEU A 56 -0.70 -4.53 1.68
CA LEU A 56 -1.66 -3.79 2.48
C LEU A 56 -0.95 -3.29 3.73
N SER A 57 -0.83 -1.97 3.87
CA SER A 57 -0.24 -1.32 5.04
C SER A 57 -1.25 -0.38 5.69
N VAL A 58 -1.26 -0.34 7.00
CA VAL A 58 -2.15 0.47 7.83
C VAL A 58 -1.27 1.33 8.73
N SER A 59 -1.41 2.64 8.59
CA SER A 59 -0.74 3.61 9.44
C SER A 59 -1.72 4.23 10.44
N ALA A 60 -1.31 4.42 11.69
CA ALA A 60 -2.11 5.07 12.72
C ALA A 60 -1.28 6.17 13.39
N CYS A 61 -1.71 7.42 13.20
CA CYS A 61 -1.09 8.59 13.83
C CYS A 61 -1.65 8.79 15.24
N ILE A 62 -0.77 8.90 16.23
CA ILE A 62 -1.06 9.13 17.64
C ILE A 62 -0.82 10.60 18.00
N LYS A 63 -1.32 11.02 19.17
CA LYS A 63 -0.98 12.31 19.80
C LYS A 63 0.55 12.48 19.87
N GLY A 64 1.01 13.69 19.53
CA GLY A 64 2.44 14.03 19.47
C GLY A 64 3.09 13.79 18.10
N GLY A 65 2.35 13.35 17.08
CA GLY A 65 2.87 13.11 15.73
C GLY A 65 3.47 11.72 15.55
N ASN A 66 3.61 10.92 16.61
CA ASN A 66 4.09 9.54 16.49
C ASN A 66 3.15 8.72 15.60
N GLN A 67 3.70 7.80 14.83
CA GLN A 67 2.95 6.96 13.91
C GLN A 67 3.31 5.49 14.11
N TRP A 68 2.30 4.65 14.11
CA TRP A 68 2.46 3.21 13.98
C TRP A 68 2.18 2.83 12.54
N ILE A 69 2.97 1.91 12.00
CA ILE A 69 2.78 1.33 10.67
C ILE A 69 2.71 -0.18 10.84
N PHE A 70 1.67 -0.79 10.31
CA PHE A 70 1.46 -2.22 10.32
C PHE A 70 1.04 -2.64 8.94
N GLY A 71 1.79 -3.52 8.30
CA GLY A 71 1.51 -3.94 6.95
C GLY A 71 1.86 -5.37 6.69
N GLY A 72 1.29 -5.90 5.63
CA GLY A 72 1.59 -7.21 5.11
C GLY A 72 1.65 -7.13 3.59
N GLU A 73 2.69 -7.72 3.03
CA GLU A 73 2.88 -7.85 1.59
C GLU A 73 2.92 -9.33 1.20
N ILE A 74 2.30 -9.63 0.08
CA ILE A 74 2.27 -10.96 -0.52
C ILE A 74 2.85 -10.79 -1.91
N LEU A 75 4.04 -11.36 -2.13
CA LEU A 75 4.72 -11.40 -3.40
C LEU A 75 4.62 -12.81 -3.97
N GLN A 76 4.01 -12.94 -5.14
CA GLN A 76 3.92 -14.19 -5.87
C GLN A 76 4.75 -14.10 -7.14
N ARG A 77 5.85 -14.87 -7.19
CA ARG A 77 6.79 -14.89 -8.31
C ARG A 77 6.81 -16.28 -8.96
N TYR A 78 6.89 -16.32 -10.28
CA TYR A 78 6.99 -17.56 -11.03
C TYR A 78 8.38 -17.67 -11.64
N TYR A 79 9.17 -18.65 -11.18
CA TYR A 79 10.48 -18.93 -11.78
C TYR A 79 10.37 -20.08 -12.81
N PRO A 80 10.85 -19.88 -14.05
CA PRO A 80 10.94 -20.95 -15.03
C PRO A 80 12.11 -21.88 -14.68
N TYR A 81 11.84 -23.14 -14.29
CA TYR A 81 12.88 -24.15 -14.09
C TYR A 81 12.62 -25.37 -14.99
N ARG A 82 13.50 -25.59 -15.98
CA ARG A 82 13.33 -26.63 -17.02
C ARG A 82 11.96 -26.54 -17.71
N SER A 83 11.09 -27.54 -17.52
CA SER A 83 9.72 -27.64 -18.07
C SER A 83 8.62 -27.48 -17.01
N THR A 84 8.98 -27.23 -15.75
CA THR A 84 8.05 -27.22 -14.62
C THR A 84 8.12 -25.87 -13.92
N ARG A 85 6.96 -25.32 -13.57
CA ARG A 85 6.83 -24.00 -12.94
C ARG A 85 6.92 -24.17 -11.43
N ILE A 86 7.79 -23.40 -10.78
CA ILE A 86 7.84 -23.36 -9.30
C ILE A 86 7.21 -22.03 -8.88
N PRO A 87 5.97 -22.03 -8.36
CA PRO A 87 5.38 -20.84 -7.77
C PRO A 87 6.10 -20.58 -6.44
N LEU A 88 6.73 -19.41 -6.31
CA LEU A 88 7.27 -18.94 -5.04
C LEU A 88 6.31 -17.91 -4.47
N ALA A 89 5.79 -18.16 -3.28
CA ALA A 89 4.99 -17.19 -2.55
C ALA A 89 5.80 -16.67 -1.36
N GLN A 90 6.07 -15.37 -1.34
CA GLN A 90 6.71 -14.68 -0.25
C GLN A 90 5.67 -13.85 0.48
N TYR A 91 5.49 -14.14 1.77
CA TYR A 91 4.67 -13.37 2.68
C TYR A 91 5.60 -12.53 3.54
N THR A 92 5.46 -11.22 3.47
CA THR A 92 6.21 -10.27 4.28
C THR A 92 5.23 -9.62 5.26
N GLY A 93 5.59 -9.58 6.54
CA GLY A 93 4.89 -8.77 7.54
C GLY A 93 5.80 -7.64 8.01
N GLU A 94 5.27 -6.41 8.02
CA GLU A 94 5.95 -5.23 8.57
C GLU A 94 5.18 -4.70 9.79
N ALA A 95 5.92 -4.35 10.84
CA ALA A 95 5.40 -3.64 11.98
C ALA A 95 6.46 -2.65 12.45
N GLY A 96 6.11 -1.36 12.47
CA GLY A 96 7.03 -0.30 12.82
C GLY A 96 6.40 0.77 13.68
N TYR A 97 7.23 1.36 14.53
CA TYR A 97 6.87 2.50 15.33
C TYR A 97 7.83 3.64 15.02
N TYR A 98 7.28 4.78 14.62
CA TYR A 98 8.05 5.97 14.32
C TYR A 98 7.68 7.11 15.26
N TYR A 99 8.69 7.63 15.92
CA TYR A 99 8.64 8.78 16.82
C TYR A 99 8.92 10.06 16.04
N ASN A 100 8.11 11.09 16.24
CA ASN A 100 8.30 12.37 15.56
C ASN A 100 9.35 13.19 16.32
N PHE A 101 10.56 13.29 15.77
CA PHE A 101 11.69 14.00 16.42
C PHE A 101 11.58 15.51 16.21
N PHE A 102 11.16 15.94 15.03
CA PHE A 102 11.01 17.36 14.71
C PHE A 102 9.76 17.58 13.84
N SER A 103 8.90 18.48 14.28
CA SER A 103 7.73 18.93 13.52
C SER A 103 7.73 20.44 13.48
N ASP A 104 7.60 21.02 12.30
CA ASP A 104 7.36 22.46 12.16
C ASP A 104 6.02 22.81 12.85
N PRO A 105 5.91 23.92 13.63
CA PRO A 105 4.63 24.41 14.15
C PRO A 105 3.56 24.66 13.06
N LYS A 106 3.96 24.94 11.82
CA LYS A 106 3.05 25.04 10.65
C LYS A 106 2.62 23.68 10.09
N LYS A 107 3.12 22.56 10.62
CA LYS A 107 2.82 21.18 10.21
C LYS A 107 3.07 20.92 8.71
N MET A 108 4.03 21.62 8.11
CA MET A 108 4.42 21.43 6.71
C MET A 108 5.51 20.37 6.55
N PHE A 109 6.34 20.17 7.58
CA PHE A 109 7.44 19.22 7.57
C PHE A 109 7.45 18.40 8.86
N PHE A 110 7.59 17.08 8.72
CA PHE A 110 7.64 16.13 9.83
C PHE A 110 8.85 15.20 9.64
N LEU A 111 9.76 15.19 10.60
CA LEU A 111 10.88 14.26 10.64
C LEU A 111 10.58 13.19 11.70
N ASN A 112 10.37 11.97 11.22
CA ASN A 112 10.10 10.82 12.06
C ASN A 112 11.31 9.87 12.07
N ILE A 113 11.69 9.41 13.25
CA ILE A 113 12.73 8.40 13.45
C ILE A 113 12.06 7.21 14.14
N GLY A 114 12.23 6.02 13.58
CA GLY A 114 11.54 4.83 14.05
C GLY A 114 12.30 3.56 13.74
N GLY A 115 11.89 2.50 14.42
CA GLY A 115 12.30 1.15 14.09
C GLY A 115 11.13 0.41 13.44
N SER A 116 11.40 -0.30 12.35
CA SER A 116 10.49 -1.28 11.79
C SER A 116 11.11 -2.67 11.89
N ALA A 117 10.30 -3.63 12.32
CA ALA A 117 10.59 -5.05 12.22
C ALA A 117 9.85 -5.61 11.00
N TRP A 118 10.55 -6.42 10.23
CA TRP A 118 10.03 -7.01 9.00
C TRP A 118 10.43 -8.48 8.98
N GLN A 119 9.44 -9.34 8.74
CA GLN A 119 9.63 -10.79 8.66
C GLN A 119 9.16 -11.26 7.29
N ALA A 120 10.07 -11.88 6.53
CA ALA A 120 9.73 -12.57 5.30
C ALA A 120 9.62 -14.08 5.56
N MET A 121 8.58 -14.70 5.01
CA MET A 121 8.35 -16.14 5.02
C MET A 121 8.14 -16.58 3.58
N ASN A 122 8.95 -17.52 3.11
CA ASN A 122 8.86 -18.05 1.74
C ASN A 122 8.25 -19.45 1.78
N ARG A 123 7.34 -19.74 0.86
CA ARG A 123 6.76 -21.07 0.64
C ARG A 123 6.97 -21.52 -0.80
#